data_AF-A0AAE6Y7V9-F1
#
_entry.id   AF-A0AAE6Y7V9-F1
#
_cell.length_a   1.000
_cell.length_b   1.000
_cell.length_c   1.000
_cell.angle_alpha   90.00
_cell.angle_beta   90.00
_cell.angle_gamma   90.00
#
_symmetry.space_group_name_H-M   'P 1'
#
loop_
_entity.id
_entity.type
_entity.pdbx_description
1 polymer ?
#
loop_
_entity_poly.entity_id
_entity_poly.type
_entity_poly.pdbx_seq_one_letter_code
_entity_poly.pdbx_strand_id
1 'polypeptide(L)'
;MPRLLGFFDDFGHPAELATGPLRSHVRASGEPDEARIVEYLDTGHRLTHFMEAGFDVLTGEAHRHTSGCSSLVTDGLWVWRADFAHYLETYHVPLPAAFTARVRRLDHRMPDLVGADFAPVHDELVRAFGWTGVEPWDVTSVRRPEPRVVATRAEFVARVRRERPAGPWGKAPRKPRR
;
A
#
# COMPACT_ATOMS: atom_id res chain seq x y z
N MET A 1 3.39 19.47 4.61
CA MET A 1 3.52 18.11 5.18
C MET A 1 2.81 17.18 4.21
N PRO A 2 3.47 16.12 3.73
CA PRO A 2 2.91 15.25 2.71
C PRO A 2 1.64 14.58 3.24
N ARG A 3 0.66 14.36 2.36
CA ARG A 3 -0.59 13.69 2.73
C ARG A 3 -0.37 12.18 2.74
N LEU A 4 0.00 11.67 3.90
CA LEU A 4 0.28 10.25 4.09
C LEU A 4 -0.99 9.49 4.43
N LEU A 5 -1.10 8.28 3.88
CA LEU A 5 -2.22 7.37 4.08
C LEU A 5 -1.70 6.00 4.48
N GLY A 6 -2.21 5.46 5.59
CA GLY A 6 -1.92 4.09 5.99
C GLY A 6 -0.56 3.85 6.61
N PHE A 7 0.04 4.88 7.21
CA PHE A 7 1.28 4.74 7.98
C PHE A 7 0.91 4.47 9.45
N PHE A 8 1.12 3.24 9.90
CA PHE A 8 0.90 2.79 11.27
C PHE A 8 2.23 2.50 11.97
N ASP A 9 2.24 2.53 13.29
CA ASP A 9 3.45 2.33 14.12
C ASP A 9 4.11 0.98 13.84
N ASP A 10 3.31 -0.05 13.57
CA ASP A 10 3.74 -1.44 13.33
C ASP A 10 4.68 -1.57 12.12
N PHE A 11 4.75 -0.56 11.25
CA PHE A 11 5.64 -0.53 10.09
C PHE A 11 7.01 0.10 10.37
N GLY A 12 7.27 0.56 11.60
CA GLY A 12 8.57 1.10 12.01
C GLY A 12 8.90 2.48 11.44
N HIS A 13 7.89 3.24 11.02
CA HIS A 13 8.08 4.64 10.62
C HIS A 13 8.25 5.55 11.85
N PRO A 14 8.91 6.71 11.69
CA PRO A 14 8.97 7.73 12.74
C PRO A 14 7.56 8.11 13.22
N ALA A 15 7.43 8.38 14.53
CA ALA A 15 6.14 8.66 15.17
C ALA A 15 5.43 9.88 14.55
N GLU A 16 6.17 10.82 13.95
CA GLU A 16 5.65 12.00 13.27
C GLU A 16 4.91 11.67 11.97
N LEU A 17 5.14 10.48 11.40
CA LEU A 17 4.51 10.02 10.17
C LEU A 17 3.42 8.96 10.41
N ALA A 18 3.36 8.38 11.61
CA ALA A 18 2.49 7.26 11.93
C ALA A 18 1.21 7.71 12.65
N THR A 19 0.12 6.97 12.43
CA THR A 19 -1.21 7.26 13.00
C THR A 19 -1.50 6.43 14.25
N GLY A 20 -0.48 5.83 14.88
CA GLY A 20 -0.66 4.88 15.97
C GLY A 20 -0.67 3.41 15.50
N PRO A 21 -0.90 2.44 16.41
CA PRO A 21 -0.87 1.03 16.08
C PRO A 21 -2.07 0.63 15.21
N LEU A 22 -1.82 -0.17 14.17
CA LEU A 22 -2.79 -0.66 13.19
C LEU A 22 -3.98 -1.34 13.87
N ARG A 23 -3.74 -2.17 14.89
CA ARG A 23 -4.79 -2.92 15.59
C ARG A 23 -5.90 -2.01 16.15
N SER A 24 -5.56 -0.79 16.54
CA SER A 24 -6.50 0.19 17.11
C SER A 24 -7.40 0.83 16.05
N HIS A 25 -7.09 0.60 14.77
CA HIS A 25 -7.77 1.18 13.62
C HIS A 25 -8.61 0.16 12.86
N VAL A 26 -8.64 -1.10 13.29
CA VAL A 26 -9.47 -2.15 12.68
C VAL A 26 -10.94 -1.81 12.90
N ARG A 27 -11.74 -1.89 11.83
CA ARG A 27 -13.20 -1.67 11.88
C ARG A 27 -13.94 -2.91 11.43
N ALA A 28 -15.19 -3.05 11.88
CA ALA A 28 -16.07 -4.14 11.48
C ALA A 28 -16.55 -4.00 10.02
N SER A 29 -16.56 -2.79 9.47
CA SER A 29 -17.01 -2.50 8.12
C SER A 29 -16.29 -1.28 7.54
N GLY A 30 -16.14 -1.31 6.22
CA GLY A 30 -15.48 -0.28 5.42
C GLY A 30 -16.40 0.80 4.88
N GLU A 31 -15.86 1.59 3.95
CA GLU A 31 -16.65 2.53 3.15
C GLU A 31 -17.59 1.77 2.19
N PRO A 32 -18.76 2.34 1.81
CA PRO A 32 -19.70 1.68 0.90
C PRO A 32 -19.09 1.31 -0.46
N ASP A 33 -18.13 2.10 -0.93
CA ASP A 33 -17.40 1.95 -2.19
C ASP A 33 -15.97 1.42 -2.00
N GLU A 34 -15.67 0.80 -0.85
CA GLU A 34 -14.30 0.41 -0.47
C GLU A 34 -13.62 -0.49 -1.51
N ALA A 35 -14.35 -1.42 -2.13
CA ALA A 35 -13.78 -2.28 -3.18
C ALA A 35 -13.20 -1.47 -4.34
N ARG A 36 -13.87 -0.38 -4.75
CA ARG A 36 -13.36 0.52 -5.81
C ARG A 36 -12.20 1.38 -5.32
N ILE A 37 -12.17 1.71 -4.03
CA ILE A 37 -11.04 2.42 -3.42
C ILE A 37 -9.81 1.52 -3.36
N VAL A 38 -9.96 0.23 -3.04
CA VAL A 38 -8.88 -0.76 -3.06
C VAL A 38 -8.29 -0.88 -4.47
N GLU A 39 -9.14 -0.95 -5.51
CA GLU A 39 -8.68 -0.97 -6.90
C GLU A 39 -7.94 0.31 -7.30
N TYR A 40 -8.41 1.46 -6.82
CA TYR A 40 -7.73 2.75 -7.01
C TYR A 40 -6.34 2.73 -6.39
N LEU A 41 -6.22 2.28 -5.13
CA LEU A 41 -4.93 2.17 -4.41
C LEU A 41 -3.96 1.22 -5.11
N ASP A 42 -4.46 0.11 -5.68
CA ASP A 42 -3.65 -0.87 -6.42
C ASP A 42 -3.12 -0.35 -7.77
N THR A 43 -3.76 0.67 -8.34
CA THR A 43 -3.43 1.27 -9.65
C THR A 43 -2.51 2.48 -9.51
N GLY A 44 -2.19 2.92 -8.29
CA GLY A 44 -1.42 4.13 -8.08
C GLY A 44 -0.01 4.11 -8.68
N HIS A 45 0.53 5.30 -8.91
CA HIS A 45 1.86 5.49 -9.48
C HIS A 45 2.93 5.07 -8.49
N ARG A 46 3.82 4.16 -8.89
CA ARG A 46 4.95 3.72 -8.07
C ARG A 46 5.99 4.83 -7.97
N LEU A 47 6.36 5.20 -6.74
CA LEU A 47 7.41 6.17 -6.43
C LEU A 47 8.71 5.47 -6.07
N THR A 48 8.64 4.42 -5.27
CA THR A 48 9.79 3.57 -4.94
C THR A 48 9.51 2.13 -5.32
N HIS A 49 10.59 1.37 -5.54
CA HIS A 49 10.54 -0.04 -5.88
C HIS A 49 11.44 -0.80 -4.91
N PHE A 50 10.84 -1.36 -3.87
CA PHE A 50 11.53 -2.24 -2.96
C PHE A 50 11.22 -3.71 -3.33
N MET A 51 12.17 -4.61 -3.05
CA MET A 51 12.14 -6.03 -3.46
C MET A 51 12.02 -6.99 -2.27
N GLU A 52 11.78 -6.47 -1.08
CA GLU A 52 11.56 -7.20 0.16
C GLU A 52 10.28 -8.04 0.12
N ALA A 53 10.20 -8.99 1.05
CA ALA A 53 8.98 -9.71 1.35
C ALA A 53 8.46 -9.27 2.72
N GLY A 54 7.27 -8.67 2.76
CA GLY A 54 6.53 -8.37 3.98
C GLY A 54 5.34 -9.28 4.18
N PHE A 55 4.94 -9.37 5.43
CA PHE A 55 3.80 -10.15 5.88
C PHE A 55 2.82 -9.23 6.59
N ASP A 56 1.59 -9.70 6.70
CA ASP A 56 0.57 -9.01 7.45
C ASP A 56 1.03 -8.81 8.90
N VAL A 57 1.12 -7.57 9.36
CA VAL A 57 1.70 -7.27 10.68
C VAL A 57 0.84 -7.74 11.86
N LEU A 58 -0.46 -8.01 11.64
CA LEU A 58 -1.35 -8.50 12.70
C LEU A 58 -1.36 -10.03 12.79
N THR A 59 -1.22 -10.71 11.65
CA THR A 59 -1.38 -12.18 11.56
C THR A 59 -0.09 -12.93 11.25
N GLY A 60 0.92 -12.25 10.69
CA GLY A 60 2.17 -12.85 10.21
C GLY A 60 2.02 -13.63 8.90
N GLU A 61 0.86 -13.58 8.26
CA GLU A 61 0.56 -14.35 7.05
C GLU A 61 0.93 -13.58 5.77
N ALA A 62 1.20 -14.33 4.70
CA ALA A 62 1.45 -13.73 3.38
C ALA A 62 0.15 -13.17 2.79
N HIS A 63 0.27 -12.07 2.04
CA HIS A 63 -0.84 -11.42 1.35
C HIS A 63 -0.47 -11.03 -0.08
N ARG A 64 -1.45 -10.51 -0.83
CA ARG A 64 -1.31 -10.22 -2.26
C ARG A 64 -0.29 -9.13 -2.61
N HIS A 65 0.20 -8.40 -1.62
CA HIS A 65 1.25 -7.38 -1.73
C HIS A 65 2.52 -7.75 -0.96
N THR A 66 2.72 -9.03 -0.59
CA THR A 66 3.91 -9.45 0.17
C THR A 66 5.21 -9.00 -0.48
N SER A 67 5.33 -9.10 -1.81
CA SER A 67 6.54 -8.62 -2.51
C SER A 67 6.49 -7.10 -2.70
N GLY A 68 7.56 -6.41 -2.29
CA GLY A 68 7.70 -4.97 -2.39
C GLY A 68 6.66 -4.19 -1.58
N CYS A 69 6.22 -4.74 -0.46
CA CYS A 69 5.08 -4.27 0.34
C CYS A 69 5.24 -2.82 0.83
N SER A 70 6.45 -2.40 1.17
CA SER A 70 6.78 -1.07 1.68
C SER A 70 7.04 -0.04 0.57
N SER A 71 6.98 -0.45 -0.70
CA SER A 71 7.12 0.47 -1.83
C SER A 71 6.07 1.58 -1.73
N LEU A 72 6.46 2.81 -2.04
CA LEU A 72 5.56 3.96 -1.97
C LEU A 72 4.82 4.16 -3.28
N VAL A 73 3.55 4.52 -3.15
CA VAL A 73 2.58 4.68 -4.24
C VAL A 73 1.85 6.02 -4.08
N THR A 74 1.47 6.67 -5.18
CA THR A 74 0.78 7.97 -5.16
C THR A 74 -0.28 8.15 -6.24
N ASP A 75 -1.22 9.07 -6.00
CA ASP A 75 -2.12 9.67 -7.00
C ASP A 75 -1.72 11.10 -7.40
N GLY A 76 -0.49 11.50 -7.04
CA GLY A 76 0.03 12.86 -7.20
C GLY A 76 -0.28 13.81 -6.04
N LEU A 77 -1.08 13.42 -5.06
CA LEU A 77 -1.37 14.23 -3.88
C LEU A 77 -1.20 13.47 -2.56
N TRP A 78 -1.71 12.24 -2.51
CA TRP A 78 -1.61 11.32 -1.39
C TRP A 78 -0.51 10.30 -1.65
N VAL A 79 0.13 9.84 -0.58
CA VAL A 79 1.13 8.79 -0.63
C VAL A 79 0.79 7.69 0.36
N TRP A 80 0.92 6.45 -0.07
CA TRP A 80 0.68 5.26 0.75
C TRP A 80 1.71 4.18 0.46
N ARG A 81 1.79 3.19 1.36
CA ARG A 81 2.54 1.94 1.15
C ARG A 81 1.76 1.04 0.20
N ALA A 82 2.45 0.30 -0.65
CA ALA A 82 1.84 -0.57 -1.65
C ALA A 82 0.90 -1.62 -1.05
N ASP A 83 1.21 -2.11 0.14
CA ASP A 83 0.38 -3.05 0.88
C ASP A 83 -0.79 -2.43 1.65
N PHE A 84 -0.95 -1.09 1.64
CA PHE A 84 -2.06 -0.45 2.35
C PHE A 84 -3.43 -0.94 1.85
N ALA A 85 -3.55 -1.22 0.55
CA ALA A 85 -4.76 -1.79 -0.04
C ALA A 85 -5.17 -3.12 0.63
N HIS A 86 -4.21 -3.96 1.05
CA HIS A 86 -4.48 -5.19 1.80
C HIS A 86 -5.08 -4.88 3.18
N TYR A 87 -4.53 -3.90 3.89
CA TYR A 87 -5.03 -3.54 5.23
C TYR A 87 -6.40 -2.88 5.17
N LEU A 88 -6.69 -2.08 4.13
CA LEU A 88 -8.02 -1.57 3.87
C LEU A 88 -9.01 -2.70 3.59
N GLU A 89 -8.70 -3.57 2.64
CA GLU A 89 -9.59 -4.66 2.20
C GLU A 89 -9.79 -5.75 3.28
N THR A 90 -8.84 -5.92 4.20
CA THR A 90 -8.87 -6.98 5.22
C THR A 90 -9.40 -6.48 6.56
N TYR A 91 -9.07 -5.24 6.95
CA TYR A 91 -9.36 -4.71 8.29
C TYR A 91 -10.21 -3.45 8.28
N HIS A 92 -10.64 -3.00 7.10
CA HIS A 92 -11.49 -1.83 6.92
C HIS A 92 -10.93 -0.58 7.61
N VAL A 93 -9.61 -0.39 7.63
CA VAL A 93 -9.00 0.75 8.34
C VAL A 93 -9.58 2.10 7.88
N PRO A 94 -9.70 3.10 8.78
CA PRO A 94 -10.28 4.39 8.45
C PRO A 94 -9.49 5.11 7.35
N LEU A 95 -10.24 5.71 6.44
CA LEU A 95 -9.71 6.58 5.40
C LEU A 95 -10.01 8.04 5.76
N PRO A 96 -9.05 8.97 5.58
CA PRO A 96 -9.31 10.39 5.74
C PRO A 96 -10.44 10.84 4.80
N ALA A 97 -11.39 11.63 5.32
CA ALA A 97 -12.54 12.11 4.52
C ALA A 97 -12.11 12.92 3.28
N ALA A 98 -11.00 13.66 3.37
CA ALA A 98 -10.45 14.40 2.23
C ALA A 98 -9.89 13.48 1.13
N PHE A 99 -9.39 12.30 1.50
CA PHE A 99 -8.94 11.28 0.56
C PHE A 99 -10.14 10.67 -0.17
N THR A 100 -11.13 10.15 0.58
CA THR A 100 -12.31 9.51 -0.02
C THR A 100 -13.10 10.47 -0.91
N ALA A 101 -13.26 11.73 -0.49
CA ALA A 101 -13.89 12.76 -1.32
C ALA A 101 -13.14 13.01 -2.63
N ARG A 102 -11.80 12.97 -2.62
CA ARG A 102 -10.99 13.11 -3.84
C ARG A 102 -11.16 11.90 -4.75
N VAL A 103 -11.00 10.68 -4.23
CA VAL A 103 -11.14 9.45 -5.02
C VAL A 103 -12.51 9.38 -5.70
N ARG A 104 -13.58 9.75 -4.97
CA ARG A 104 -14.94 9.80 -5.51
C ARG A 104 -15.11 10.88 -6.59
N ARG A 105 -14.50 12.06 -6.44
CA ARG A 105 -14.50 13.10 -7.50
C ARG A 105 -13.76 12.67 -8.77
N LEU A 106 -12.83 11.72 -8.65
CA LEU A 106 -12.11 11.15 -9.77
C LEU A 106 -12.82 9.90 -10.33
N ASP A 107 -14.04 9.60 -9.89
CA ASP A 107 -14.79 8.38 -10.25
C ASP A 107 -14.00 7.08 -10.00
N HIS A 108 -13.13 7.09 -8.99
CA HIS A 108 -12.20 5.99 -8.66
C HIS A 108 -11.21 5.69 -9.79
N ARG A 109 -10.93 6.65 -10.67
CA ARG A 109 -9.90 6.54 -11.71
C ARG A 109 -8.62 7.22 -11.26
N MET A 110 -7.52 6.49 -11.35
CA MET A 110 -6.19 7.05 -11.07
C MET A 110 -5.91 8.17 -12.09
N PRO A 111 -5.58 9.40 -11.64
CA PRO A 111 -5.27 10.48 -12.55
C PRO A 111 -3.87 10.30 -13.15
N ASP A 112 -3.59 11.00 -14.24
CA ASP A 112 -2.22 11.15 -14.72
C ASP A 112 -1.38 11.89 -13.66
N LEU A 113 -0.14 11.44 -13.48
CA LEU A 113 0.83 12.11 -12.61
C LEU A 113 1.53 13.20 -13.42
N VAL A 114 1.04 14.43 -13.29
CA VAL A 114 1.62 15.61 -13.93
C VAL A 114 2.78 16.11 -13.09
N GLY A 115 3.98 16.13 -13.67
CA GLY A 115 5.23 16.44 -12.98
C GLY A 115 5.24 17.82 -12.34
N ALA A 116 4.69 18.84 -13.01
CA ALA A 116 4.59 20.19 -12.47
C ALA A 116 3.76 20.25 -11.17
N ASP A 117 2.67 19.47 -11.09
CA ASP A 117 1.81 19.41 -9.91
C ASP A 117 2.40 18.55 -8.79
N PHE A 118 3.13 17.49 -9.17
CA PHE A 118 3.67 16.52 -8.24
C PHE A 118 5.03 16.91 -7.64
N ALA A 119 5.86 17.69 -8.36
CA ALA A 119 7.20 18.06 -7.90
C ALA A 119 7.21 18.69 -6.48
N PRO A 120 6.30 19.62 -6.12
CA PRO A 120 6.22 20.14 -4.75
C PRO A 120 5.92 19.06 -3.71
N VAL A 121 5.04 18.09 -4.04
CA VAL A 121 4.70 16.96 -3.17
C VAL A 121 5.91 16.04 -3.00
N HIS A 122 6.62 15.76 -4.10
CA HIS A 122 7.86 14.98 -4.08
C HIS A 122 8.92 15.61 -3.16
N ASP A 123 9.13 16.91 -3.25
CA ASP A 123 10.09 17.62 -2.39
C ASP A 123 9.70 17.55 -0.90
N GLU A 124 8.40 17.61 -0.59
CA GLU A 124 7.91 17.39 0.77
C GLU A 124 8.17 15.97 1.26
N LEU A 125 8.02 14.96 0.39
CA LEU A 125 8.32 13.56 0.72
C LEU A 125 9.80 13.35 0.98
N VAL A 126 10.67 13.84 0.10
CA VAL A 126 12.13 13.74 0.26
C VAL A 126 12.55 14.29 1.62
N ARG A 127 12.01 15.45 2.02
CA ARG A 127 12.25 16.04 3.35
C ARG A 127 11.67 15.19 4.48
N ALA A 128 10.41 14.75 4.36
CA ALA A 128 9.73 14.00 5.43
C ALA A 128 10.36 12.63 5.71
N PHE A 129 10.83 11.95 4.66
CA PHE A 129 11.51 10.65 4.77
C PHE A 129 13.03 10.76 4.97
N GLY A 130 13.58 11.97 4.99
CA GLY A 130 15.02 12.21 5.18
C GLY A 130 15.88 11.63 4.06
N TRP A 131 15.33 11.49 2.84
CA TRP A 131 16.08 10.97 1.71
C TRP A 131 17.10 11.99 1.23
N THR A 132 18.30 11.50 0.86
CA THR A 132 19.41 12.33 0.40
C THR A 132 19.86 11.88 -0.99
N GLY A 133 20.42 12.81 -1.78
CA GLY A 133 20.88 12.52 -3.13
C GLY A 133 19.77 12.17 -4.13
N VAL A 134 18.53 12.55 -3.83
CA VAL A 134 17.39 12.38 -4.74
C VAL A 134 17.32 13.60 -5.65
N GLU A 135 17.34 13.36 -6.97
CA GLU A 135 17.14 14.42 -7.95
C GLU A 135 15.73 15.01 -7.87
N PRO A 136 15.55 16.32 -8.14
CA PRO A 136 14.23 16.91 -8.25
C PRO A 136 13.36 16.18 -9.27
N TRP A 137 12.05 16.15 -9.02
CA TRP A 137 11.12 15.54 -9.96
C TRP A 137 11.07 16.33 -11.28
N ASP A 138 11.05 15.62 -12.41
CA ASP A 138 10.92 16.26 -13.73
C ASP A 138 9.53 16.89 -13.88
N VAL A 139 9.48 18.22 -13.83
CA VAL A 139 8.26 19.03 -13.95
C VAL A 139 7.58 18.91 -15.32
N THR A 140 8.31 18.48 -16.34
CA THR A 140 7.78 18.30 -17.70
C THR A 140 7.18 16.91 -17.92
N SER A 141 7.41 15.98 -17.00
CA SER A 141 6.93 14.62 -17.11
C SER A 141 5.41 14.52 -16.94
N VAL A 142 4.79 13.58 -17.67
CA VAL A 142 3.41 13.15 -17.43
C VAL A 142 3.41 11.62 -17.45
N ARG A 143 3.06 10.99 -16.32
CA ARG A 143 2.94 9.53 -16.24
C ARG A 143 1.49 9.11 -16.22
N ARG A 144 1.14 8.18 -17.09
CA ARG A 144 -0.21 7.59 -17.11
C ARG A 144 -0.26 6.40 -16.14
N PRO A 145 -1.43 6.12 -15.55
CA PRO A 145 -1.59 4.96 -14.69
C PRO A 145 -1.26 3.70 -15.50
N GLU A 146 -0.36 2.88 -14.96
CA GLU A 146 -0.11 1.56 -15.53
C GLU A 146 -1.26 0.61 -15.16
N PRO A 147 -1.57 -0.39 -16.00
CA PRO A 147 -2.53 -1.42 -15.65
C PRO A 147 -2.17 -2.09 -14.33
N ARG A 148 -3.18 -2.44 -13.52
CA ARG A 148 -2.98 -3.12 -12.24
C ARG A 148 -2.18 -4.41 -12.42
N VAL A 149 -0.97 -4.44 -11.83
CA VAL A 149 -0.07 -5.61 -11.84
C VAL A 149 -0.34 -6.53 -10.63
N VAL A 150 -0.99 -6.02 -9.59
CA VAL A 150 -1.29 -6.79 -8.38
C VAL A 150 -2.51 -7.68 -8.58
N ALA A 151 -2.40 -8.95 -8.20
CA ALA A 151 -3.52 -9.89 -8.19
C ALA A 151 -4.62 -9.41 -7.22
N THR A 152 -5.88 -9.70 -7.53
CA THR A 152 -6.98 -9.59 -6.57
C THR A 152 -6.73 -10.50 -5.37
N ARG A 153 -7.39 -10.20 -4.25
CA ARG A 153 -7.40 -11.10 -3.09
C ARG A 153 -7.92 -12.49 -3.43
N ALA A 154 -8.96 -12.56 -4.27
CA ALA A 154 -9.52 -13.84 -4.72
C ALA A 154 -8.50 -14.66 -5.52
N GLU A 155 -7.81 -14.04 -6.48
CA GLU A 155 -6.76 -14.69 -7.28
C GLU A 155 -5.57 -15.13 -6.42
N PHE A 156 -5.14 -14.29 -5.47
CA PHE A 156 -4.09 -14.63 -4.52
C PHE A 156 -4.47 -15.85 -3.68
N VAL A 157 -5.66 -15.84 -3.06
CA VAL A 157 -6.15 -16.97 -2.25
C VAL A 157 -6.27 -18.24 -3.10
N ALA A 158 -6.77 -18.14 -4.33
CA ALA A 158 -6.86 -19.27 -5.25
C ALA A 158 -5.46 -19.84 -5.60
N ARG A 159 -4.47 -18.97 -5.81
CA ARG A 159 -3.08 -19.39 -6.06
C ARG A 159 -2.48 -20.08 -4.83
N VAL A 160 -2.56 -19.47 -3.65
CA VAL A 160 -2.04 -20.06 -2.40
C VAL A 160 -2.69 -21.41 -2.11
N ARG A 161 -3.99 -21.56 -2.36
CA ARG A 161 -4.70 -22.85 -2.21
C ARG A 161 -4.17 -23.93 -3.15
N ARG A 162 -3.80 -23.58 -4.39
CA ARG A 162 -3.20 -24.51 -5.37
C ARG A 162 -1.77 -24.90 -5.01
N GLU A 163 -1.00 -23.94 -4.48
CA GLU A 163 0.41 -24.14 -4.13
C GLU A 163 0.60 -24.84 -2.78
N ARG A 164 -0.43 -24.87 -1.92
CA ARG A 164 -0.41 -25.67 -0.70
C ARG A 164 -0.27 -27.15 -1.08
N PRO A 165 0.78 -27.87 -0.64
CA PRO A 165 0.95 -29.26 -1.02
C PRO A 165 -0.23 -30.07 -0.49
N ALA A 166 -0.97 -30.71 -1.41
CA ALA A 166 -1.96 -31.73 -1.09
C ALA A 166 -1.22 -32.99 -0.60
N GLY A 167 -0.76 -32.98 0.65
CA GLY A 167 -0.01 -34.11 1.19
C GLY A 167 0.24 -34.05 2.70
N PRO A 168 0.59 -35.19 3.33
CA PRO A 168 0.66 -35.33 4.79
C PRO A 168 1.79 -34.56 5.47
N TRP A 169 2.62 -33.84 4.70
CA TRP A 169 3.81 -33.13 5.16
C TRP A 169 3.54 -31.85 5.98
N GLY A 170 2.28 -31.40 6.08
CA GLY A 170 1.89 -30.27 6.92
C GLY A 170 1.93 -30.54 8.44
N LYS A 171 2.19 -31.79 8.87
CA LYS A 171 2.30 -32.18 10.29
C LYS A 171 3.68 -32.73 10.68
N ALA A 172 4.73 -32.51 9.91
CA ALA A 172 6.06 -32.95 10.31
C ALA A 172 6.55 -32.12 11.53
N PRO A 173 6.85 -32.73 12.70
CA PRO A 173 7.42 -32.01 13.82
C PRO A 173 8.75 -31.40 13.38
N ARG A 174 8.97 -30.11 13.66
CA ARG A 174 10.27 -29.46 13.45
C ARG A 174 11.31 -30.25 14.24
N LYS A 175 12.25 -30.92 13.56
CA LYS A 175 13.34 -31.64 14.22
C LYS A 175 14.14 -30.63 15.07
N PRO A 176 14.50 -30.97 16.32
CA PRO A 176 15.32 -30.11 17.15
C PRO A 176 16.70 -29.95 16.47
N ARG A 177 17.12 -28.70 16.32
CA ARG A 177 18.48 -28.38 15.87
C ARG A 177 19.47 -28.87 16.92
N ARG A 178 20.45 -29.67 16.49
CA ARG A 178 21.65 -30.00 17.26
C ARG A 178 22.63 -28.83 17.21
#